data_AF-A0A7C0ZLI3-F1
#
_entry.id   AF-A0A7C0ZLI3-F1
#
_cell.length_a   1.000
_cell.length_b   1.000
_cell.length_c   1.000
_cell.angle_alpha   90.00
_cell.angle_beta   90.00
_cell.angle_gamma   90.00
#
_symmetry.space_group_name_H-M   'P 1'
#
loop_
_entity.id
_entity.type
_entity.pdbx_description
1 polymer ?
#
loop_
_entity_poly.entity_id
_entity_poly.type
_entity_poly.pdbx_seq_one_letter_code
_entity_poly.pdbx_strand_id
1 'polypeptide(L)'
;MLKNDLIVRNPLNALGTQNDGIIAPGTFGAILSRAGVGKTSLLIQVALNALLRQKNILHVSLEDPVRKVNLWYKEVFYNLIEQFKVEQGDALWQEILPHRFIMTFNADNFSAARLQERVIELLDQDIFAPRLMLVDGLNFSASQREQLLAIHDLAVELELPVWF
;
A
#
# COMPACT_ATOMS: atom_id res chain seq x y z
N MET A 1 -16.83 16.32 5.20
CA MET A 1 -16.63 16.98 3.88
C MET A 1 -15.17 16.86 3.44
N LEU A 2 -14.20 17.26 4.27
CA LEU A 2 -12.75 17.23 4.01
C LEU A 2 -12.18 15.94 3.38
N LYS A 3 -12.58 14.77 3.89
CA LYS A 3 -12.12 13.46 3.41
C LYS A 3 -12.60 13.12 2.00
N ASN A 4 -13.85 13.46 1.68
CA ASN A 4 -14.41 13.24 0.35
C ASN A 4 -13.74 14.16 -0.68
N ASP A 5 -13.34 15.37 -0.28
CA ASP A 5 -12.64 16.30 -1.17
C ASP A 5 -11.28 15.74 -1.62
N LEU A 6 -10.52 15.12 -0.72
CA LEU A 6 -9.27 14.45 -1.06
C LEU A 6 -9.47 13.22 -1.95
N ILE A 7 -10.52 12.44 -1.70
CA ILE A 7 -10.84 11.27 -2.53
C ILE A 7 -11.25 11.70 -3.95
N VAL A 8 -12.10 12.72 -4.07
CA VAL A 8 -12.58 13.23 -5.37
C VAL A 8 -11.45 13.89 -6.17
N ARG A 9 -10.54 14.59 -5.50
CA ARG A 9 -9.40 15.28 -6.14
C ARG A 9 -8.15 14.40 -6.26
N ASN A 10 -8.27 13.11 -5.96
CA ASN A 10 -7.14 12.19 -6.02
C ASN A 10 -6.59 12.09 -7.46
N PRO A 11 -5.28 12.33 -7.70
CA PRO A 11 -4.68 12.23 -9.02
C PRO A 11 -4.83 10.83 -9.65
N LEU A 12 -5.02 9.78 -8.84
CA LEU A 12 -5.29 8.43 -9.32
C LEU A 12 -6.63 8.32 -10.06
N ASN A 13 -7.57 9.23 -9.86
CA ASN A 13 -8.84 9.25 -10.62
C ASN A 13 -8.59 9.44 -12.13
N ALA A 14 -7.49 10.08 -12.52
CA ALA A 14 -7.08 10.21 -13.92
C ALA A 14 -6.70 8.86 -14.57
N LEU A 15 -6.41 7.83 -13.77
CA LEU A 15 -6.14 6.46 -14.22
C LEU A 15 -7.43 5.67 -14.53
N GLY A 16 -8.60 6.32 -14.46
CA GLY A 16 -9.91 5.71 -14.78
C GLY A 16 -10.58 4.97 -13.62
N THR A 17 -10.06 5.13 -12.39
CA THR A 17 -10.45 4.32 -11.23
C THR A 17 -11.49 5.05 -10.38
N GLN A 18 -12.74 5.11 -10.86
CA GLN A 18 -13.82 5.76 -10.09
C GLN A 18 -14.33 4.93 -8.91
N ASN A 19 -14.02 3.64 -8.86
CA ASN A 19 -14.49 2.71 -7.82
C ASN A 19 -13.46 2.49 -6.70
N ASP A 20 -13.96 1.90 -5.61
CA ASP A 20 -13.29 1.69 -4.31
C ASP A 20 -11.94 0.93 -4.35
N GLY A 21 -11.49 0.44 -5.49
CA GLY A 21 -10.18 -0.20 -5.68
C GLY A 21 -9.62 0.10 -7.07
N ILE A 22 -8.31 0.32 -7.14
CA ILE A 22 -7.58 0.56 -8.40
C ILE A 22 -7.49 -0.72 -9.24
N ILE A 23 -7.55 -1.88 -8.58
CA ILE A 23 -7.53 -3.22 -9.17
C ILE A 23 -8.54 -4.13 -8.44
N ALA A 24 -8.94 -5.22 -9.11
CA ALA A 24 -9.95 -6.15 -8.61
C ALA A 24 -9.41 -7.05 -7.47
N PRO A 25 -10.29 -7.62 -6.63
CA PRO A 25 -9.92 -8.66 -5.66
C PRO A 25 -9.13 -9.79 -6.33
N GLY A 26 -8.10 -10.29 -5.64
CA GLY A 26 -7.24 -11.38 -6.15
C GLY A 26 -6.33 -11.03 -7.32
N THR A 27 -6.23 -9.77 -7.70
CA THR A 27 -5.34 -9.32 -8.78
C THR A 27 -4.16 -8.51 -8.23
N PHE A 28 -3.14 -8.30 -9.07
CA PHE A 28 -2.06 -7.38 -8.73
C PHE A 28 -1.82 -6.33 -9.82
N GLY A 29 -1.25 -5.19 -9.39
CA GLY A 29 -0.71 -4.13 -10.24
C GLY A 29 0.75 -3.84 -9.90
N ALA A 30 1.48 -3.22 -10.82
CA ALA A 30 2.89 -2.86 -10.60
C ALA A 30 3.20 -1.45 -11.12
N ILE A 31 3.98 -0.69 -10.37
CA ILE A 31 4.49 0.63 -10.74
C ILE A 31 5.98 0.50 -11.12
N LEU A 32 6.27 0.52 -12.41
CA LEU A 32 7.63 0.33 -12.92
C LEU A 32 8.25 1.65 -13.39
N SER A 33 9.45 1.96 -12.89
CA SER A 33 10.22 3.12 -13.33
C SER A 33 11.69 3.01 -12.92
N ARG A 34 12.54 3.89 -13.47
CA ARG A 34 13.93 4.07 -13.01
C ARG A 34 13.99 4.57 -11.56
N ALA A 35 15.14 4.39 -10.92
CA ALA A 35 15.40 4.93 -9.59
C ALA A 35 15.22 6.46 -9.58
N GLY A 36 14.68 7.01 -8.49
CA GLY A 36 14.50 8.46 -8.30
C GLY A 36 13.27 9.09 -8.98
N VAL A 37 12.47 8.33 -9.73
CA VAL A 37 11.29 8.88 -10.46
C VAL A 37 10.04 9.00 -9.57
N GLY A 38 10.04 8.43 -8.36
CA GLY A 38 8.93 8.57 -7.40
C GLY A 38 7.98 7.37 -7.30
N LYS A 39 8.44 6.14 -7.57
CA LYS A 39 7.63 4.91 -7.43
C LYS A 39 6.99 4.78 -6.05
N THR A 40 7.81 4.84 -5.00
CA THR A 40 7.36 4.77 -3.61
C THR A 40 6.32 5.85 -3.31
N SER A 41 6.51 7.07 -3.80
CA SER A 41 5.55 8.15 -3.61
C SER A 41 4.21 7.88 -4.29
N LEU A 42 4.21 7.28 -5.48
CA LEU A 42 2.96 6.88 -6.17
C LEU A 42 2.29 5.69 -5.48
N LEU A 43 3.06 4.67 -5.06
CA LEU A 43 2.56 3.52 -4.30
C LEU A 43 1.93 3.94 -2.96
N ILE A 44 2.54 4.91 -2.28
CA ILE A 44 1.99 5.50 -1.06
C ILE A 44 0.72 6.31 -1.36
N GLN A 45 0.61 6.99 -2.51
CA GLN A 45 -0.65 7.63 -2.89
C GLN A 45 -1.78 6.62 -3.11
N VAL A 46 -1.48 5.45 -3.68
CA VAL A 46 -2.43 4.33 -3.77
C VAL A 46 -2.90 3.91 -2.37
N ALA A 47 -1.95 3.76 -1.44
CA ALA A 47 -2.24 3.46 -0.04
C ALA A 47 -3.14 4.52 0.62
N LEU A 48 -2.78 5.80 0.48
CA LEU A 48 -3.50 6.92 1.08
C LEU A 48 -4.92 7.01 0.54
N ASN A 49 -5.14 6.76 -0.76
CA ASN A 49 -6.49 6.70 -1.33
C ASN A 49 -7.36 5.65 -0.61
N ALA A 50 -6.80 4.47 -0.35
CA ALA A 50 -7.52 3.39 0.31
C ALA A 50 -7.69 3.65 1.82
N LEU A 51 -6.68 4.20 2.50
CA LEU A 51 -6.77 4.65 3.89
C LEU A 51 -7.83 5.73 4.09
N LEU A 52 -7.90 6.70 3.18
CA LEU A 52 -8.96 7.71 3.13
C LEU A 52 -10.34 7.10 2.84
N ARG A 53 -10.46 5.81 2.51
CA ARG A 53 -11.72 5.08 2.42
C ARG A 53 -11.93 4.10 3.57
N GLN A 54 -11.18 4.25 4.68
CA GLN A 54 -11.18 3.35 5.85
C GLN A 54 -10.88 1.89 5.50
N LYS A 55 -10.08 1.67 4.45
CA LYS A 55 -9.61 0.33 4.10
C LYS A 55 -8.30 0.04 4.81
N ASN A 56 -8.24 -1.13 5.44
CA ASN A 56 -7.02 -1.63 6.07
C ASN A 56 -5.96 -1.92 5.01
N ILE A 57 -4.75 -1.36 5.17
CA ILE A 57 -3.62 -1.52 4.26
C ILE A 57 -2.48 -2.22 4.96
N LEU A 58 -1.99 -3.29 4.35
CA LEU A 58 -0.72 -3.91 4.71
C LEU A 58 0.37 -3.37 3.77
N HIS A 59 1.32 -2.61 4.31
CA HIS A 59 2.50 -2.18 3.57
C HIS A 59 3.68 -3.07 3.94
N VAL A 60 4.14 -3.87 3.00
CA VAL A 60 5.34 -4.70 3.08
C VAL A 60 6.50 -3.92 2.48
N SER A 61 7.53 -3.63 3.26
CA SER A 61 8.76 -2.99 2.80
C SER A 61 9.92 -3.96 2.86
N LEU A 62 10.62 -4.14 1.74
CA LEU A 62 11.76 -5.06 1.64
C LEU A 62 13.12 -4.37 1.85
N GLU A 63 13.16 -3.05 1.71
CA GLU A 63 14.39 -2.25 1.80
C GLU A 63 14.39 -1.31 3.01
N ASP A 64 13.27 -0.64 3.27
CA ASP A 64 13.21 0.48 4.20
C ASP A 64 12.67 0.07 5.58
N PRO A 65 13.28 0.55 6.67
CA PRO A 65 12.76 0.31 8.01
C PRO A 65 11.45 1.07 8.24
N VAL A 66 10.65 0.61 9.20
CA VAL A 66 9.32 1.18 9.54
C VAL A 66 9.38 2.70 9.72
N ARG A 67 10.43 3.24 10.35
CA ARG A 67 10.60 4.69 10.54
C ARG A 67 10.66 5.46 9.22
N LYS A 68 11.34 4.93 8.21
CA LYS A 68 11.50 5.58 6.90
C LYS A 68 10.22 5.48 6.07
N VAL A 69 9.56 4.32 6.07
CA VAL A 69 8.23 4.15 5.47
C VAL A 69 7.23 5.13 6.09
N ASN A 70 7.20 5.23 7.42
CA ASN A 70 6.34 6.19 8.13
C ASN A 70 6.60 7.64 7.75
N LEU A 71 7.88 8.03 7.59
CA LEU A 71 8.24 9.37 7.15
C LEU A 71 7.66 9.65 5.76
N TRP A 72 7.84 8.74 4.80
CA TRP A 72 7.30 8.91 3.45
C TRP A 72 5.78 9.08 3.43
N TYR A 73 5.04 8.29 4.20
CA TYR A 73 3.59 8.48 4.29
C TYR A 73 3.21 9.84 4.84
N LYS A 74 3.92 10.33 5.87
CA LYS A 74 3.69 11.67 6.40
C LYS A 74 3.96 12.73 5.34
N GLU A 75 5.13 12.70 4.71
CA GLU A 75 5.49 13.68 3.68
C GLU A 75 4.46 13.72 2.55
N VAL A 76 4.09 12.56 1.99
CA VAL A 76 3.10 12.50 0.90
C VAL A 76 1.72 12.99 1.37
N PHE A 77 1.29 12.63 2.58
CA PHE A 77 0.01 13.08 3.14
C PHE A 77 -0.02 14.58 3.40
N TYR A 78 1.02 15.13 4.04
CA TYR A 78 1.10 16.55 4.38
C TYR A 78 1.19 17.43 3.14
N ASN A 79 1.93 16.99 2.11
CA ASN A 79 1.94 17.65 0.80
C ASN A 79 0.54 17.66 0.15
N LEU A 80 -0.20 16.55 0.26
CA LEU A 80 -1.55 16.43 -0.29
C LEU A 80 -2.54 17.39 0.38
N ILE A 81 -2.54 17.45 1.71
CA ILE A 81 -3.47 18.34 2.45
C ILE A 81 -3.13 19.81 2.23
N GLU A 82 -1.84 20.16 2.10
CA GLU A 82 -1.41 21.53 1.82
C GLU A 82 -1.87 21.95 0.42
N GLN A 83 -1.63 21.11 -0.58
CA GLN A 83 -2.04 21.36 -1.97
C GLN A 83 -3.54 21.59 -2.10
N PHE A 84 -4.36 20.80 -1.39
CA PHE A 84 -5.82 20.90 -1.45
C PHE A 84 -6.44 21.81 -0.38
N LYS A 85 -5.63 22.47 0.45
CA LYS A 85 -6.06 23.36 1.54
C LYS A 85 -7.07 22.70 2.48
N VAL A 86 -6.80 21.46 2.85
CA VAL A 86 -7.67 20.67 3.74
C VAL A 86 -7.46 21.14 5.17
N GLU A 87 -8.50 21.68 5.78
CA GLU A 87 -8.51 22.01 7.21
C GLU A 87 -8.48 20.73 8.06
N GLN A 88 -7.93 20.80 9.29
CA GLN A 88 -7.89 19.67 10.23
C GLN A 88 -7.10 18.43 9.76
N GLY A 89 -6.07 18.62 8.93
CA GLY A 89 -5.25 17.51 8.41
C GLY A 89 -4.66 16.58 9.50
N ASP A 90 -4.30 17.10 10.67
CA ASP A 90 -3.79 16.28 11.77
C ASP A 90 -4.86 15.33 12.33
N ALA A 91 -6.11 15.78 12.46
CA ALA A 91 -7.21 14.92 12.91
C ALA A 91 -7.47 13.80 11.90
N LEU A 92 -7.45 14.13 10.60
CA LEU A 92 -7.58 13.15 9.53
C LEU A 92 -6.41 12.15 9.51
N TRP A 93 -5.18 12.63 9.77
CA TRP A 93 -4.02 11.75 9.91
C TRP A 93 -4.22 10.74 11.04
N GLN A 94 -4.68 11.18 12.21
CA GLN A 94 -4.97 10.27 13.33
C GLN A 94 -6.10 9.28 13.00
N GLU A 95 -7.11 9.69 12.21
CA GLU A 95 -8.19 8.80 11.78
C GLU A 95 -7.67 7.64 10.90
N ILE A 96 -6.71 7.89 10.01
CA ILE A 96 -6.25 6.87 9.07
C ILE A 96 -5.17 5.95 9.64
N LEU A 97 -4.45 6.35 10.69
CA LEU A 97 -3.34 5.59 11.27
C LEU A 97 -3.70 4.14 11.67
N PRO A 98 -4.85 3.86 12.33
CA PRO A 98 -5.22 2.50 12.74
C PRO A 98 -5.46 1.54 11.57
N HIS A 99 -5.78 2.08 10.39
CA HIS A 99 -6.04 1.28 9.18
C HIS A 99 -4.75 0.89 8.45
N ARG A 100 -3.56 1.14 9.01
CA ARG A 100 -2.30 0.84 8.35
C ARG A 100 -1.41 -0.05 9.20
N PHE A 101 -1.02 -1.18 8.65
CA PHE A 101 0.01 -2.05 9.20
C PHE A 101 1.26 -1.99 8.32
N ILE A 102 2.43 -1.76 8.91
CA ILE A 102 3.71 -1.77 8.19
C ILE A 102 4.50 -2.99 8.63
N MET A 103 4.84 -3.86 7.68
CA MET A 103 5.67 -5.03 7.87
C MET A 103 6.98 -4.83 7.10
N THR A 104 8.12 -5.04 7.75
CA THR A 104 9.43 -4.92 7.09
C THR A 104 10.12 -6.27 7.05
N PHE A 105 10.66 -6.63 5.90
CA PHE A 105 11.55 -7.77 5.73
C PHE A 105 12.97 -7.27 5.47
N ASN A 106 13.96 -8.06 5.86
CA ASN A 106 15.29 -7.93 5.28
C ASN A 106 15.24 -8.61 3.89
N ALA A 107 15.63 -7.89 2.84
CA ALA A 107 15.67 -8.37 1.46
C ALA A 107 16.36 -9.73 1.32
N ASP A 108 17.46 -9.96 2.04
CA ASP A 108 18.22 -11.23 2.00
C ASP A 108 17.43 -12.43 2.53
N ASN A 109 16.41 -12.17 3.35
CA ASN A 109 15.61 -13.16 4.06
C ASN A 109 14.14 -13.18 3.61
N PHE A 110 13.79 -12.42 2.58
CA PHE A 110 12.43 -12.37 2.06
C PHE A 110 12.10 -13.62 1.23
N SER A 111 10.92 -14.19 1.47
CA SER A 111 10.30 -15.17 0.58
C SER A 111 8.78 -15.00 0.62
N ALA A 112 8.12 -15.32 -0.49
CA ALA A 112 6.68 -15.29 -0.58
C ALA A 112 6.00 -16.20 0.47
N ALA A 113 6.59 -17.37 0.74
CA ALA A 113 6.11 -18.29 1.78
C ALA A 113 6.11 -17.64 3.17
N ARG A 114 7.20 -16.94 3.55
CA ARG A 114 7.27 -16.22 4.83
C ARG A 114 6.25 -15.08 4.88
N LEU A 115 6.06 -14.36 3.78
CA LEU A 115 5.03 -13.32 3.71
C LEU A 115 3.63 -13.92 3.93
N GLN A 116 3.32 -15.02 3.24
CA GLN A 116 2.06 -15.74 3.39
C GLN A 116 1.82 -16.18 4.84
N GLU A 117 2.80 -16.84 5.47
CA GLU A 117 2.73 -17.24 6.88
C GLU A 117 2.38 -16.04 7.78
N ARG A 118 3.09 -14.92 7.63
CA ARG A 118 2.82 -13.72 8.44
C ARG A 118 1.45 -13.09 8.17
N VAL A 119 0.98 -13.10 6.93
CA VAL A 119 -0.35 -12.58 6.58
C VAL A 119 -1.45 -13.45 7.18
N ILE A 120 -1.31 -14.77 7.08
CA ILE A 120 -2.25 -15.73 7.67
C ILE A 120 -2.25 -15.61 9.19
N GLU A 121 -1.08 -15.51 9.84
CA GLU A 121 -0.98 -15.29 11.29
C GLU A 121 -1.71 -14.03 11.76
N LEU A 122 -1.63 -12.92 10.99
CA LEU A 122 -2.34 -11.68 11.31
C LEU A 122 -3.86 -11.83 11.19
N LEU A 123 -4.32 -12.63 10.22
CA LEU A 123 -5.74 -12.93 10.00
C LEU A 123 -6.28 -13.86 11.09
N ASP A 124 -5.62 -15.00 11.33
CA ASP A 124 -6.05 -16.03 12.29
C ASP A 124 -6.08 -15.52 13.74
N GLN A 125 -5.22 -14.55 14.08
CA GLN A 125 -5.20 -13.93 15.41
C GLN A 125 -6.12 -12.71 15.53
N ASP A 126 -6.91 -12.39 14.50
CA ASP A 126 -7.76 -11.19 14.44
C ASP A 126 -7.01 -9.88 14.71
N ILE A 127 -5.70 -9.84 14.42
CA ILE A 127 -4.85 -8.66 14.66
C ILE A 127 -5.08 -7.62 13.58
N PHE A 128 -5.08 -8.04 12.31
CA PHE A 128 -5.21 -7.14 11.18
C PHE A 128 -5.67 -7.86 9.91
N ALA A 129 -6.84 -7.49 9.39
CA ALA A 129 -7.36 -8.00 8.12
C ALA A 129 -7.17 -6.97 6.99
N PRO A 130 -6.16 -7.13 6.11
CA PRO A 130 -5.91 -6.19 5.03
C PRO A 130 -6.98 -6.27 3.94
N ARG A 131 -7.28 -5.11 3.36
CA ARG A 131 -8.11 -4.93 2.16
C ARG A 131 -7.30 -4.56 0.92
N LEU A 132 -6.01 -4.25 1.11
CA LEU A 132 -5.02 -4.01 0.08
C LEU A 132 -3.63 -4.30 0.66
N MET A 133 -2.78 -4.94 -0.13
CA MET A 133 -1.37 -5.13 0.21
C MET A 133 -0.48 -4.37 -0.77
N LEU A 134 0.58 -3.76 -0.25
CA LEU A 134 1.62 -3.09 -1.02
C LEU A 134 2.94 -3.79 -0.73
N VAL A 135 3.75 -4.02 -1.74
CA VAL A 135 5.08 -4.65 -1.62
C VAL A 135 6.11 -3.71 -2.25
N ASP A 136 6.73 -2.87 -1.42
CA ASP A 136 7.74 -1.91 -1.86
C ASP A 136 9.15 -2.50 -1.78
N GLY A 137 9.95 -2.25 -2.83
CA GLY A 137 11.33 -2.72 -2.93
C GLY A 137 11.52 -4.08 -3.60
N LEU A 138 10.49 -4.70 -4.18
CA LEU A 138 10.66 -5.93 -4.95
C LEU A 138 11.22 -5.63 -6.34
N ASN A 139 12.37 -6.24 -6.68
CA ASN A 139 12.98 -6.09 -7.99
C ASN A 139 12.29 -6.99 -9.03
N PHE A 140 11.79 -6.42 -10.13
CA PHE A 140 11.21 -7.16 -11.25
C PHE A 140 12.29 -7.69 -12.21
N SER A 141 13.15 -8.58 -11.71
CA SER A 141 14.10 -9.34 -12.51
C SER A 141 13.59 -10.75 -12.80
N ALA A 142 14.16 -11.42 -13.81
CA ALA A 142 13.79 -12.79 -14.15
C ALA A 142 13.97 -13.76 -12.96
N SER A 143 14.94 -13.49 -12.08
CA SER A 143 15.19 -14.27 -10.86
C SER A 143 14.08 -14.18 -9.82
N GLN A 144 13.19 -13.18 -9.90
CA GLN A 144 12.07 -12.99 -8.96
C GLN A 144 10.74 -13.52 -9.46
N ARG A 145 10.70 -14.16 -10.64
CA ARG A 145 9.47 -14.69 -11.23
C ARG A 145 8.71 -15.64 -10.29
N GLU A 146 9.42 -16.56 -9.64
CA GLU A 146 8.80 -17.51 -8.71
C GLU A 146 8.20 -16.82 -7.48
N GLN A 147 8.89 -15.81 -6.95
CA GLN A 147 8.36 -15.01 -5.84
C GLN A 147 7.10 -14.24 -6.26
N LEU A 148 7.11 -13.61 -7.43
CA LEU A 148 5.95 -12.89 -7.96
C LEU A 148 4.74 -13.81 -8.19
N LEU A 149 4.96 -15.02 -8.71
CA LEU A 149 3.90 -16.01 -8.90
C LEU A 149 3.32 -16.47 -7.56
N ALA A 150 4.17 -16.74 -6.56
CA ALA A 150 3.70 -17.12 -5.24
C ALA A 150 2.91 -15.99 -4.55
N ILE A 151 3.32 -14.72 -4.70
CA ILE A 151 2.55 -13.58 -4.18
C ILE A 151 1.24 -13.40 -4.94
N HIS A 152 1.22 -13.67 -6.25
CA HIS A 152 -0.02 -13.71 -7.04
C HIS A 152 -0.98 -14.78 -6.53
N ASP A 153 -0.49 -15.99 -6.27
CA ASP A 153 -1.33 -17.09 -5.80
C ASP A 153 -1.92 -16.77 -4.40
N LEU A 154 -1.11 -16.16 -3.53
CA LEU A 154 -1.58 -15.59 -2.25
C LEU A 154 -2.67 -14.52 -2.45
N ALA A 155 -2.48 -13.62 -3.41
CA ALA A 155 -3.47 -12.59 -3.72
C ALA A 155 -4.81 -13.23 -4.10
N VAL A 156 -4.79 -14.21 -5.00
CA VAL A 156 -5.98 -14.95 -5.45
C VAL A 156 -6.64 -15.68 -4.29
N GLU A 157 -5.87 -16.43 -3.49
CA GLU A 157 -6.38 -17.21 -2.35
C GLU A 157 -7.11 -16.34 -1.33
N LEU A 158 -6.57 -15.16 -1.04
CA LEU A 158 -7.13 -14.24 -0.04
C LEU A 158 -8.09 -13.19 -0.62
N GLU A 159 -8.39 -13.25 -1.93
CA GLU A 159 -9.07 -12.19 -2.68
C GLU A 159 -8.47 -10.79 -2.42
N LEU A 160 -7.17 -10.73 -2.13
CA LEU A 160 -6.47 -9.53 -1.67
C LEU A 160 -5.81 -8.83 -2.86
N PRO A 161 -6.19 -7.59 -3.19
CA PRO A 161 -5.49 -6.86 -4.24
C PRO A 161 -4.09 -6.47 -3.78
N VAL A 162 -3.09 -6.63 -4.66
CA VAL A 162 -1.67 -6.39 -4.36
C VAL A 162 -1.07 -5.34 -5.30
N TRP A 163 -0.29 -4.41 -4.79
CA TRP A 163 0.54 -3.52 -5.59
C TRP A 163 2.02 -3.72 -5.31
N PHE A 164 2.82 -3.62 -6.36
CA PHE A 164 4.27 -3.58 -6.30
C PHE A 164 4.81 -2.23 -6.80
#